data_AF-A0A8J6EVP7-F1
#
_entry.id   AF-A0A8J6EVP7-F1
#
_cell.length_a   1.000
_cell.length_b   1.000
_cell.length_c   1.000
_cell.angle_alpha   90.00
_cell.angle_beta   90.00
_cell.angle_gamma   90.00
#
_symmetry.space_group_name_H-M   'P 1'
#
loop_
_entity.id
_entity.type
_entity.pdbx_description
1 polymer ?
#
loop_
_entity_poly.entity_id
_entity_poly.type
_entity_poly.pdbx_seq_one_letter_code
_entity_poly.pdbx_strand_id
1 'polypeptide(L)'
;MFPLDSPWNISFAGCGFLGIYHIGVASCLQEHAPFLVQNAKNIYGASAGALTATALASGACLGEAGANFIDVSREARKRFLGPLHPSFNLVKIIRNCLYKTLPDDAHELATGRLGISLTRVSDGENVLLTDFNTREEVIQACVCSTFIPVYCGLIPPCLQGVRYVDGGISDNLPQYELKNTITVSPFSGESDICPRDGCTNIHELRVTNTSIQFNLSNLYRLSKALFPPEPQVLKDMCKQGYKDALHFLKKNGLLNRPQPRYLALAPPDEEDEESSEREEQAVEIAIAEEAEQHVFEHLPQRLNQALLEACTEKRSVYLSISNLLPVRLASALMIPYTLPLESAVSFTFRLLEWLPDVPEDIRWIKDQTQKVCHYVVRKAKKKLGSHISARLYYHLELRRSQSLPVPLVFGYSESLPRWIRSSASLMDMMQKWEDYQRHLMPGLFCINVDMQATLYHHQQPQQSEISIDPNSLMMVTKAEVSETS
;
A
#
# COMPACT_ATOMS: atom_id res chain seq x y z
N MET A 1 -2.19 23.98 -18.93
CA MET A 1 -3.55 24.44 -18.54
C MET A 1 -4.44 23.22 -18.44
N PHE A 2 -5.13 23.03 -17.32
CA PHE A 2 -6.04 21.92 -17.12
C PHE A 2 -7.25 22.07 -18.06
N PRO A 3 -7.57 21.10 -18.93
CA PRO A 3 -8.61 21.26 -19.94
C PRO A 3 -10.00 21.13 -19.29
N LEU A 4 -10.59 22.26 -18.89
CA LEU A 4 -11.96 22.34 -18.35
C LEU A 4 -13.04 21.97 -19.37
N ASP A 5 -12.69 21.96 -20.67
CA ASP A 5 -13.60 21.62 -21.77
C ASP A 5 -13.86 20.11 -21.92
N SER A 6 -13.25 19.29 -21.06
CA SER A 6 -13.37 17.83 -21.08
C SER A 6 -13.72 17.31 -19.69
N PRO A 7 -14.49 16.21 -19.55
CA PRO A 7 -14.81 15.66 -18.24
C PRO A 7 -13.53 15.25 -17.51
N TRP A 8 -13.43 15.55 -16.22
CA TRP A 8 -12.30 15.17 -15.39
C TRP A 8 -12.70 14.26 -14.24
N ASN A 9 -11.71 13.62 -13.65
CA ASN A 9 -11.85 12.78 -12.46
C ASN A 9 -10.95 13.28 -11.34
N ILE A 10 -11.21 12.80 -10.12
CA ILE A 10 -10.31 12.98 -8.97
C ILE A 10 -10.00 11.59 -8.42
N SER A 11 -8.74 11.30 -8.10
CA SER A 11 -8.34 10.00 -7.54
C SER A 11 -7.48 10.16 -6.29
N PHE A 12 -7.87 9.49 -5.21
CA PHE A 12 -7.21 9.54 -3.91
C PHE A 12 -6.46 8.25 -3.60
N ALA A 13 -5.16 8.35 -3.37
CA ALA A 13 -4.30 7.22 -3.07
C ALA A 13 -4.63 6.55 -1.72
N GLY A 14 -4.47 5.23 -1.60
CA GLY A 14 -4.50 4.58 -0.28
C GLY A 14 -3.30 4.94 0.59
N CYS A 15 -3.56 5.18 1.88
CA CYS A 15 -2.55 5.70 2.81
C CYS A 15 -2.81 5.48 4.32
N GLY A 16 -3.77 4.60 4.67
CA GLY A 16 -4.09 4.27 6.07
C GLY A 16 -4.37 5.50 6.95
N PHE A 17 -3.68 5.63 8.08
CA PHE A 17 -3.88 6.75 9.01
C PHE A 17 -3.48 8.13 8.46
N LEU A 18 -2.82 8.20 7.30
CA LEU A 18 -2.56 9.47 6.62
C LEU A 18 -3.78 10.02 5.87
N GLY A 19 -4.95 9.35 5.91
CA GLY A 19 -6.18 9.83 5.30
C GLY A 19 -6.60 11.24 5.74
N ILE A 20 -6.11 11.72 6.88
CA ILE A 20 -6.29 13.12 7.32
C ILE A 20 -5.70 14.14 6.34
N TYR A 21 -4.64 13.78 5.60
CA TYR A 21 -4.09 14.59 4.51
C TYR A 21 -5.13 14.79 3.41
N HIS A 22 -5.81 13.72 3.00
CA HIS A 22 -6.86 13.77 1.99
C HIS A 22 -8.04 14.62 2.43
N ILE A 23 -8.39 14.61 3.72
CA ILE A 23 -9.42 15.51 4.27
C ILE A 23 -8.99 16.98 4.14
N GLY A 24 -7.73 17.30 4.38
CA GLY A 24 -7.18 18.64 4.16
C GLY A 24 -7.29 19.07 2.70
N VAL A 25 -6.90 18.20 1.76
CA VAL A 25 -7.03 18.42 0.31
C VAL A 25 -8.50 18.65 -0.06
N ALA A 26 -9.37 17.74 0.35
CA ALA A 26 -10.80 17.78 0.06
C ALA A 26 -11.47 19.05 0.59
N SER A 27 -11.07 19.51 1.78
CA SER A 27 -11.58 20.76 2.38
C SER A 27 -11.19 21.97 1.52
N CYS A 28 -9.92 22.07 1.12
CA CYS A 28 -9.44 23.15 0.25
C CYS A 28 -10.14 23.16 -1.12
N LEU A 29 -10.32 21.99 -1.73
CA LEU A 29 -11.02 21.88 -3.01
C LEU A 29 -12.50 22.28 -2.89
N GLN A 30 -13.20 21.87 -1.84
CA GLN A 30 -14.60 22.27 -1.64
C GLN A 30 -14.75 23.77 -1.37
N GLU A 31 -13.78 24.39 -0.72
CA GLU A 31 -13.83 25.80 -0.37
C GLU A 31 -13.47 26.73 -1.53
N HIS A 32 -12.33 26.50 -2.18
CA HIS A 32 -11.79 27.42 -3.19
C HIS A 32 -12.11 27.05 -4.63
N ALA A 33 -12.49 25.78 -4.89
CA ALA A 33 -12.79 25.30 -6.23
C ALA A 33 -13.90 24.23 -6.20
N PRO A 34 -15.08 24.51 -5.61
CA PRO A 34 -16.14 23.51 -5.45
C PRO A 34 -16.58 22.89 -6.77
N PHE A 35 -16.49 23.64 -7.87
CA PHE A 35 -16.79 23.15 -9.21
C PHE A 35 -15.94 21.92 -9.61
N LEU A 36 -14.69 21.81 -9.14
CA LEU A 36 -13.83 20.66 -9.44
C LEU A 36 -14.40 19.37 -8.85
N VAL A 37 -14.96 19.44 -7.65
CA VAL A 37 -15.55 18.28 -6.99
C VAL A 37 -16.96 18.02 -7.52
N GLN A 38 -17.77 19.09 -7.66
CA GLN A 38 -19.18 18.99 -8.09
C GLN A 38 -19.32 18.47 -9.52
N ASN A 39 -18.46 18.96 -10.43
CA ASN A 39 -18.53 18.61 -11.85
C ASN A 39 -17.57 17.49 -12.25
N ALA A 40 -16.78 16.93 -11.31
CA ALA A 40 -16.00 15.73 -11.58
C ALA A 40 -16.94 14.61 -12.01
N LYS A 41 -16.63 14.01 -13.16
CA LYS A 41 -17.37 12.86 -13.69
C LYS A 41 -17.27 11.69 -12.70
N ASN A 42 -16.07 11.43 -12.21
CA ASN A 42 -15.83 10.37 -11.25
C ASN A 42 -14.86 10.79 -10.15
N ILE A 43 -15.09 10.25 -8.95
CA ILE A 43 -14.21 10.39 -7.79
C ILE A 43 -13.80 8.98 -7.36
N TYR A 44 -12.51 8.69 -7.43
CA TYR A 44 -11.94 7.38 -7.17
C TYR A 44 -11.14 7.35 -5.88
N GLY A 45 -11.03 6.18 -5.27
CA GLY A 45 -10.06 5.98 -4.20
C GLY A 45 -9.80 4.53 -3.84
N ALA A 46 -8.67 4.30 -3.18
CA ALA A 46 -8.31 3.05 -2.55
C ALA A 46 -8.08 3.25 -1.05
N SER A 47 -8.39 2.27 -0.21
CA SER A 47 -8.12 2.32 1.23
C SER A 47 -8.65 3.61 1.89
N ALA A 48 -7.83 4.30 2.69
CA ALA A 48 -8.19 5.59 3.27
C ALA A 48 -8.62 6.65 2.24
N GLY A 49 -8.09 6.61 1.01
CA GLY A 49 -8.53 7.48 -0.08
C GLY A 49 -9.97 7.18 -0.54
N ALA A 50 -10.40 5.91 -0.49
CA ALA A 50 -11.78 5.52 -0.76
C ALA A 50 -12.77 6.12 0.26
N LEU A 51 -12.37 6.25 1.53
CA LEU A 51 -13.20 6.89 2.56
C LEU A 51 -13.44 8.37 2.25
N THR A 52 -12.39 9.11 1.85
CA THR A 52 -12.51 10.51 1.44
C THR A 52 -13.30 10.65 0.14
N ALA A 53 -13.04 9.80 -0.86
CA ALA A 53 -13.78 9.78 -2.12
C ALA A 53 -15.27 9.54 -1.88
N THR A 54 -15.61 8.60 -0.99
CA THR A 54 -17.00 8.32 -0.61
C THR A 54 -17.64 9.54 0.03
N ALA A 55 -16.97 10.20 0.97
CA ALA A 55 -17.51 11.39 1.62
C ALA A 55 -17.77 12.52 0.61
N LEU A 56 -16.89 12.72 -0.37
CA LEU A 56 -17.07 13.71 -1.44
C LEU A 56 -18.21 13.34 -2.40
N ALA A 57 -18.28 12.09 -2.84
CA ALA A 57 -19.28 11.63 -3.81
C ALA A 57 -20.69 11.57 -3.20
N SER A 58 -20.80 11.17 -1.92
CA SER A 58 -22.08 11.05 -1.22
C SER A 58 -22.54 12.34 -0.53
N GLY A 59 -21.76 13.43 -0.59
CA GLY A 59 -22.06 14.67 0.13
C GLY A 59 -22.00 14.56 1.66
N ALA A 60 -21.30 13.55 2.20
CA ALA A 60 -21.16 13.41 3.64
C ALA A 60 -20.31 14.54 4.24
N CYS A 61 -20.56 14.88 5.51
CA CYS A 61 -19.82 15.95 6.18
C CYS A 61 -18.32 15.61 6.28
N LEU A 62 -17.48 16.33 5.52
CA LEU A 62 -16.02 16.19 5.59
C LEU A 62 -15.47 16.45 6.99
N GLY A 63 -16.10 17.36 7.74
CA GLY A 63 -15.73 17.64 9.13
C GLY A 63 -15.86 16.42 10.04
N GLU A 64 -16.97 15.69 9.92
CA GLU A 64 -17.21 14.43 10.66
C GLU A 64 -16.32 13.30 10.13
N ALA A 65 -16.12 13.20 8.80
CA ALA A 65 -15.20 12.23 8.22
C ALA A 65 -13.77 12.43 8.74
N GLY A 66 -13.31 13.67 8.85
CA GLY A 66 -12.02 14.02 9.44
C GLY A 66 -11.94 13.75 10.94
N ALA A 67 -13.00 14.05 11.71
CA ALA A 67 -13.08 13.70 13.12
C ALA A 67 -12.98 12.17 13.34
N ASN A 68 -13.63 11.37 12.49
CA ASN A 68 -13.54 9.91 12.52
C ASN A 68 -12.09 9.43 12.34
N PHE A 69 -11.29 10.00 11.43
CA PHE A 69 -9.87 9.64 11.29
C PHE A 69 -9.06 9.90 12.58
N ILE A 70 -9.36 11.00 13.28
CA ILE A 70 -8.73 11.36 14.54
C ILE A 70 -9.13 10.38 15.64
N ASP A 71 -10.40 9.99 15.70
CA ASP A 71 -10.92 9.02 16.67
C ASP A 71 -10.36 7.62 16.45
N VAL A 72 -10.29 7.15 15.20
CA VAL A 72 -9.66 5.85 14.86
C VAL A 72 -8.19 5.88 15.28
N SER A 73 -7.48 6.99 15.01
CA SER A 73 -6.09 7.18 15.44
C SER A 73 -5.95 7.21 16.96
N ARG A 74 -6.89 7.83 17.68
CA ARG A 74 -6.92 7.85 19.15
C ARG A 74 -7.10 6.44 19.69
N GLU A 75 -8.09 5.70 19.21
CA GLU A 75 -8.37 4.32 19.63
C GLU A 75 -7.16 3.41 19.39
N ALA A 76 -6.54 3.54 18.21
CA ALA A 76 -5.35 2.78 17.83
C ALA A 76 -4.12 3.09 18.69
N ARG A 77 -4.04 4.25 19.36
CA ARG A 77 -2.93 4.62 20.25
C ARG A 77 -3.20 4.32 21.73
N LYS A 78 -4.40 3.87 22.11
CA LYS A 78 -4.77 3.69 23.53
C LYS A 78 -3.93 2.64 24.26
N ARG A 79 -3.35 1.67 23.53
CA ARG A 79 -2.66 0.51 24.11
C ARG A 79 -1.25 0.38 23.58
N PHE A 80 -0.40 -0.34 24.32
CA PHE A 80 1.03 -0.44 24.05
C PHE A 80 1.37 -1.03 22.67
N LEU A 81 0.64 -2.07 22.23
CA LEU A 81 0.81 -2.66 20.89
C LEU A 81 0.12 -1.84 19.77
N GLY A 82 -0.51 -0.74 20.14
CA GLY A 82 -1.21 0.16 19.24
C GLY A 82 -2.25 -0.56 18.38
N PRO A 83 -2.23 -0.37 17.04
CA PRO A 83 -3.15 -1.05 16.13
C PRO A 83 -3.00 -2.58 16.09
N LEU A 84 -1.87 -3.13 16.53
CA LEU A 84 -1.64 -4.58 16.57
C LEU A 84 -2.26 -5.22 17.82
N HIS A 85 -2.84 -4.42 18.72
CA HIS A 85 -3.48 -4.93 19.92
C HIS A 85 -4.73 -5.76 19.56
N PRO A 86 -4.93 -6.96 20.13
CA PRO A 86 -6.04 -7.84 19.78
C PRO A 86 -7.42 -7.24 20.04
N SER A 87 -7.56 -6.28 20.95
CA SER A 87 -8.82 -5.56 21.18
C SER A 87 -9.12 -4.49 20.12
N PHE A 88 -8.14 -4.06 19.33
CA PHE A 88 -8.31 -3.05 18.30
C PHE A 88 -8.93 -3.70 17.06
N ASN A 89 -10.16 -3.33 16.74
CA ASN A 89 -10.88 -3.84 15.58
C ASN A 89 -11.15 -2.69 14.60
N LEU A 90 -10.20 -2.46 13.69
CA LEU A 90 -10.28 -1.38 12.71
C LEU A 90 -11.55 -1.46 11.86
N VAL A 91 -11.91 -2.68 11.42
CA VAL A 91 -13.10 -2.93 10.59
C VAL A 91 -14.38 -2.46 11.30
N LYS A 92 -14.54 -2.82 12.57
CA LYS A 92 -15.70 -2.41 13.37
C LYS A 92 -15.75 -0.90 13.57
N ILE A 93 -14.61 -0.26 13.84
CA ILE A 93 -14.54 1.19 14.04
C ILE A 93 -14.91 1.92 12.74
N ILE A 94 -14.28 1.57 11.61
CA ILE A 94 -14.55 2.18 10.29
C ILE A 94 -16.03 2.01 9.94
N ARG A 95 -16.57 0.80 10.06
CA ARG A 95 -17.98 0.51 9.78
C ARG A 95 -18.92 1.40 10.61
N ASN A 96 -18.66 1.53 11.92
CA ASN A 96 -19.47 2.37 12.81
C ASN A 96 -19.37 3.86 12.46
N CYS A 97 -18.20 4.35 12.07
CA CYS A 97 -18.01 5.71 11.59
C CYS A 97 -18.84 5.96 10.31
N LEU A 98 -18.77 5.07 9.34
CA LEU A 98 -19.53 5.19 8.08
C LEU A 98 -21.05 5.16 8.30
N TYR A 99 -21.55 4.29 9.19
CA TYR A 99 -22.98 4.28 9.56
C TYR A 99 -23.46 5.58 10.24
N LYS A 100 -22.56 6.34 10.87
CA LYS A 100 -22.92 7.63 11.48
C LYS A 100 -22.83 8.78 10.51
N THR A 101 -21.90 8.72 9.56
CA THR A 101 -21.53 9.88 8.74
C THR A 101 -22.15 9.86 7.33
N LEU A 102 -22.37 8.68 6.74
CA LEU A 102 -22.99 8.61 5.41
C LEU A 102 -24.49 8.92 5.50
N PRO A 103 -25.06 9.67 4.55
CA PRO A 103 -26.51 9.86 4.45
C PRO A 103 -27.22 8.57 3.99
N ASP A 104 -28.54 8.52 4.15
CA ASP A 104 -29.35 7.33 3.80
C ASP A 104 -29.35 7.03 2.28
N ASP A 105 -29.35 8.09 1.47
CA ASP A 105 -29.30 8.08 0.00
C ASP A 105 -27.86 8.04 -0.56
N ALA A 106 -26.86 7.75 0.27
CA ALA A 106 -25.45 7.79 -0.13
C ALA A 106 -25.14 6.92 -1.37
N HIS A 107 -25.83 5.80 -1.53
CA HIS A 107 -25.67 4.87 -2.64
C HIS A 107 -26.22 5.40 -3.97
N GLU A 108 -27.29 6.21 -3.92
CA GLU A 108 -27.86 6.87 -5.09
C GLU A 108 -26.93 7.98 -5.59
N LEU A 109 -26.34 8.75 -4.66
CA LEU A 109 -25.37 9.81 -4.98
C LEU A 109 -24.01 9.27 -5.44
N ALA A 110 -23.60 8.12 -4.89
CA ALA A 110 -22.33 7.49 -5.20
C ALA A 110 -22.36 6.70 -6.52
N THR A 111 -23.47 6.06 -6.88
CA THR A 111 -23.51 5.19 -8.07
C THR A 111 -23.19 5.94 -9.36
N GLY A 112 -22.27 5.40 -10.15
CA GLY A 112 -21.78 5.99 -11.40
C GLY A 112 -20.84 7.18 -11.22
N ARG A 113 -20.68 7.71 -10.00
CA ARG A 113 -19.78 8.83 -9.66
C ARG A 113 -18.59 8.40 -8.81
N LEU A 114 -18.81 7.59 -7.79
CA LEU A 114 -17.78 7.03 -6.92
C LEU A 114 -17.19 5.77 -7.56
N GLY A 115 -15.87 5.59 -7.49
CA GLY A 115 -15.25 4.30 -7.76
C GLY A 115 -14.30 3.86 -6.63
N ILE A 116 -14.58 2.71 -6.04
CA ILE A 116 -13.78 2.14 -4.94
C ILE A 116 -12.90 1.02 -5.48
N SER A 117 -11.59 1.16 -5.33
CA SER A 117 -10.63 0.11 -5.66
C SER A 117 -10.66 -1.01 -4.63
N LEU A 118 -10.78 -2.25 -5.10
CA LEU A 118 -10.82 -3.47 -4.30
C LEU A 118 -9.87 -4.51 -4.89
N THR A 119 -9.15 -5.24 -4.06
CA THR A 119 -8.34 -6.38 -4.52
C THR A 119 -9.11 -7.67 -4.27
N ARG A 120 -9.46 -8.41 -5.33
CA ARG A 120 -10.20 -9.66 -5.21
C ARG A 120 -9.29 -10.78 -4.73
N VAL A 121 -9.72 -11.51 -3.69
CA VAL A 121 -8.86 -12.51 -3.02
C VAL A 121 -8.58 -13.75 -3.87
N SER A 122 -9.52 -14.14 -4.73
CA SER A 122 -9.42 -15.40 -5.48
C SER A 122 -8.28 -15.44 -6.50
N ASP A 123 -7.92 -14.29 -7.07
CA ASP A 123 -6.97 -14.14 -8.17
C ASP A 123 -6.00 -12.96 -7.98
N GLY A 124 -6.25 -12.06 -7.02
CA GLY A 124 -5.42 -10.88 -6.77
C GLY A 124 -5.70 -9.72 -7.73
N GLU A 125 -6.71 -9.86 -8.60
CA GLU A 125 -7.06 -8.85 -9.59
C GLU A 125 -7.74 -7.64 -8.95
N ASN A 126 -7.52 -6.46 -9.52
CA ASN A 126 -8.22 -5.26 -9.11
C ASN A 126 -9.67 -5.26 -9.62
N VAL A 127 -10.58 -4.77 -8.79
CA VAL A 127 -11.97 -4.49 -9.14
C VAL A 127 -12.27 -3.06 -8.71
N LEU A 128 -12.60 -2.21 -9.69
CA LEU A 128 -13.07 -0.86 -9.45
C LEU A 128 -14.60 -0.89 -9.39
N LEU A 129 -15.16 -0.80 -8.18
CA LEU A 129 -16.60 -0.85 -7.96
C LEU A 129 -17.22 0.55 -8.07
N THR A 130 -18.15 0.71 -9.01
CA THR A 130 -18.81 1.99 -9.33
C THR A 130 -20.31 2.03 -9.08
N ASP A 131 -20.93 0.87 -8.92
CA ASP A 131 -22.38 0.73 -8.84
C ASP A 131 -22.80 0.18 -7.48
N PHE A 132 -23.75 0.86 -6.82
CA PHE A 132 -24.20 0.56 -5.47
C PHE A 132 -25.72 0.57 -5.39
N ASN A 133 -26.32 -0.53 -4.95
CA ASN A 133 -27.77 -0.66 -4.82
C ASN A 133 -28.29 -0.22 -3.45
N THR A 134 -27.44 -0.24 -2.42
CA THR A 134 -27.82 0.15 -1.07
C THR A 134 -26.68 0.87 -0.35
N ARG A 135 -27.03 1.62 0.70
CA ARG A 135 -26.06 2.27 1.59
C ARG A 135 -25.10 1.25 2.22
N GLU A 136 -25.59 0.07 2.56
CA GLU A 136 -24.81 -1.02 3.11
C GLU A 136 -23.74 -1.52 2.12
N GLU A 137 -24.04 -1.55 0.82
CA GLU A 137 -23.05 -1.92 -0.20
C GLU A 137 -21.90 -0.90 -0.26
N VAL A 138 -22.19 0.40 -0.17
CA VAL A 138 -21.15 1.45 -0.10
C VAL A 138 -20.27 1.27 1.14
N ILE A 139 -20.89 1.06 2.30
CA ILE A 139 -20.17 0.83 3.57
C ILE A 139 -19.30 -0.42 3.47
N GLN A 140 -19.84 -1.51 2.95
CA GLN A 140 -19.13 -2.77 2.85
C GLN A 140 -17.99 -2.69 1.82
N ALA A 141 -18.16 -1.97 0.71
CA ALA A 141 -17.09 -1.68 -0.23
C ALA A 141 -15.95 -0.87 0.41
N CYS A 142 -16.25 0.17 1.19
CA CYS A 142 -15.25 0.91 1.97
C CYS A 142 -14.50 -0.01 2.97
N VAL A 143 -15.23 -0.89 3.66
CA VAL A 143 -14.65 -1.86 4.60
C VAL A 143 -13.73 -2.84 3.87
N CYS A 144 -14.14 -3.36 2.72
CA CYS A 144 -13.30 -4.21 1.88
C CYS A 144 -12.03 -3.47 1.42
N SER A 145 -12.17 -2.24 0.94
CA SER A 145 -11.06 -1.43 0.43
C SER A 145 -10.05 -1.02 1.50
N THR A 146 -10.44 -1.01 2.77
CA THR A 146 -9.58 -0.68 3.93
C THR A 146 -9.08 -1.91 4.69
N PHE A 147 -9.43 -3.13 4.24
CA PHE A 147 -9.05 -4.36 4.92
C PHE A 147 -7.63 -4.80 4.52
N ILE A 148 -6.64 -4.44 5.34
CA ILE A 148 -5.27 -4.92 5.18
C ILE A 148 -5.17 -6.33 5.80
N PRO A 149 -4.83 -7.38 5.02
CA PRO A 149 -4.72 -8.75 5.53
C PRO A 149 -3.72 -8.85 6.70
N VAL A 150 -4.01 -9.72 7.67
CA VAL A 150 -3.24 -9.92 8.92
C VAL A 150 -3.32 -8.74 9.88
N TYR A 151 -3.28 -7.51 9.37
CA TYR A 151 -3.36 -6.29 10.17
C TYR A 151 -4.79 -6.02 10.69
N CYS A 152 -5.80 -6.08 9.82
CA CYS A 152 -7.20 -5.90 10.19
C CYS A 152 -7.85 -7.19 10.71
N GLY A 153 -7.33 -8.35 10.30
CA GLY A 153 -7.86 -9.66 10.63
C GLY A 153 -7.39 -10.74 9.65
N LEU A 154 -7.84 -11.98 9.88
CA LEU A 154 -7.48 -13.13 9.04
C LEU A 154 -8.49 -13.42 7.95
N ILE A 155 -9.78 -13.18 8.21
CA ILE A 155 -10.86 -13.47 7.27
C ILE A 155 -11.25 -12.17 6.57
N PRO A 156 -11.06 -12.06 5.25
CA PRO A 156 -11.46 -10.89 4.50
C PRO A 156 -12.99 -10.71 4.48
N PRO A 157 -13.49 -9.46 4.47
CA PRO A 157 -14.90 -9.18 4.31
C PRO A 157 -15.41 -9.62 2.94
N CYS A 158 -16.72 -9.89 2.88
CA CYS A 158 -17.41 -10.34 1.69
C CYS A 158 -18.34 -9.25 1.16
N LEU A 159 -18.33 -9.01 -0.14
CA LEU A 159 -19.28 -8.15 -0.84
C LEU A 159 -19.87 -8.96 -2.00
N GLN A 160 -21.20 -9.08 -2.04
CA GLN A 160 -21.92 -9.85 -3.06
C GLN A 160 -21.39 -11.29 -3.24
N GLY A 161 -21.05 -11.97 -2.15
CA GLY A 161 -20.51 -13.34 -2.17
C GLY A 161 -19.03 -13.46 -2.57
N VAL A 162 -18.35 -12.36 -2.90
CA VAL A 162 -16.93 -12.33 -3.26
C VAL A 162 -16.10 -11.68 -2.14
N ARG A 163 -14.91 -12.25 -1.87
CA ARG A 163 -13.98 -11.77 -0.84
C ARG A 163 -13.01 -10.74 -1.41
N TYR A 164 -12.87 -9.63 -0.70
CA TYR A 164 -11.99 -8.54 -1.10
C TYR A 164 -11.10 -8.09 0.06
N VAL A 165 -9.93 -7.58 -0.30
CA VAL A 165 -8.96 -6.95 0.60
C VAL A 165 -8.61 -5.56 0.06
N ASP A 166 -7.74 -4.86 0.78
CA ASP A 166 -7.37 -3.47 0.50
C ASP A 166 -7.05 -3.24 -0.98
N GLY A 167 -7.72 -2.24 -1.57
CA GLY A 167 -7.58 -1.90 -3.00
C GLY A 167 -6.16 -1.48 -3.37
N GLY A 168 -5.45 -0.88 -2.42
CA GLY A 168 -4.08 -0.43 -2.59
C GLY A 168 -3.05 -1.54 -2.78
N ILE A 169 -3.45 -2.80 -2.58
CA ILE A 169 -2.59 -3.96 -2.88
C ILE A 169 -2.48 -4.21 -4.39
N SER A 170 -3.52 -3.89 -5.16
CA SER A 170 -3.54 -4.10 -6.62
C SER A 170 -3.53 -2.79 -7.40
N ASP A 171 -4.32 -1.79 -6.98
CA ASP A 171 -4.36 -0.45 -7.57
C ASP A 171 -4.62 0.60 -6.49
N ASN A 172 -3.55 1.27 -6.05
CA ASN A 172 -3.59 2.23 -4.96
C ASN A 172 -4.00 3.62 -5.38
N LEU A 173 -3.85 3.96 -6.67
CA LEU A 173 -4.27 5.25 -7.22
C LEU A 173 -5.02 5.00 -8.53
N PRO A 174 -6.33 4.71 -8.45
CA PRO A 174 -7.09 4.26 -9.61
C PRO A 174 -7.15 5.31 -10.71
N GLN A 175 -7.14 4.87 -11.96
CA GLN A 175 -7.22 5.75 -13.15
C GLN A 175 -6.09 6.80 -13.24
N TYR A 176 -4.92 6.51 -12.64
CA TYR A 176 -3.72 7.35 -12.69
C TYR A 176 -3.24 7.66 -14.11
N GLU A 177 -3.37 6.72 -15.06
CA GLU A 177 -2.86 6.87 -16.42
C GLU A 177 -3.67 7.85 -17.28
N LEU A 178 -4.88 8.23 -16.82
CA LEU A 178 -5.75 9.14 -17.54
C LEU A 178 -5.29 10.59 -17.32
N LYS A 179 -4.95 11.29 -18.41
CA LYS A 179 -4.50 12.70 -18.38
C LYS A 179 -5.51 13.69 -17.79
N ASN A 180 -6.78 13.30 -17.69
CA ASN A 180 -7.88 14.10 -17.14
C ASN A 180 -8.23 13.72 -15.69
N THR A 181 -7.37 12.98 -14.99
CA THR A 181 -7.57 12.64 -13.57
C THR A 181 -6.64 13.50 -12.70
N ILE A 182 -7.21 14.27 -11.77
CA ILE A 182 -6.46 14.96 -10.72
C ILE A 182 -6.07 13.92 -9.67
N THR A 183 -4.77 13.75 -9.46
CA THR A 183 -4.21 12.71 -8.59
C THR A 183 -3.79 13.28 -7.23
N VAL A 184 -4.21 12.62 -6.16
CA VAL A 184 -3.95 13.06 -4.77
C VAL A 184 -3.24 11.96 -4.00
N SER A 185 -2.05 12.26 -3.46
CA SER A 185 -1.24 11.33 -2.70
C SER A 185 -0.57 12.02 -1.51
N PRO A 186 -0.61 11.46 -0.29
CA PRO A 186 0.16 12.00 0.82
C PRO A 186 1.64 11.65 0.73
N PHE A 187 2.09 10.91 -0.29
CA PHE A 187 3.50 10.59 -0.51
C PHE A 187 4.11 11.52 -1.55
N SER A 188 5.31 12.04 -1.29
CA SER A 188 6.05 12.87 -2.25
C SER A 188 6.37 12.05 -3.51
N GLY A 189 6.02 12.57 -4.68
CA GLY A 189 6.10 11.87 -5.96
C GLY A 189 5.54 12.70 -7.11
N GLU A 190 5.07 12.03 -8.15
CA GLU A 190 4.53 12.62 -9.39
C GLU A 190 3.00 12.81 -9.36
N SER A 191 2.37 12.86 -8.18
CA SER A 191 0.94 13.19 -8.09
C SER A 191 0.73 14.69 -8.18
N ASP A 192 -0.42 15.12 -8.72
CA ASP A 192 -0.75 16.54 -8.91
C ASP A 192 -0.79 17.29 -7.58
N ILE A 193 -1.37 16.65 -6.56
CA ILE A 193 -1.45 17.14 -5.19
C ILE A 193 -0.74 16.16 -4.27
N CYS A 194 0.49 16.51 -3.88
CA CYS A 194 1.29 15.77 -2.91
C CYS A 194 2.29 16.67 -2.17
N PRO A 195 2.84 16.22 -1.03
CA PRO A 195 3.91 16.94 -0.36
C PRO A 195 5.12 17.12 -1.28
N ARG A 196 5.78 18.28 -1.19
CA ARG A 196 6.99 18.58 -1.95
C ARG A 196 8.19 18.55 -1.03
N ASP A 197 8.81 17.37 -0.92
CA ASP A 197 10.08 17.26 -0.19
C ASP A 197 11.19 17.89 -1.05
N GLY A 198 12.04 18.73 -0.45
CA GLY A 198 13.08 19.50 -1.16
C GLY A 198 14.25 18.70 -1.76
N CYS A 199 14.06 17.41 -2.05
CA CYS A 199 15.09 16.53 -2.60
C CYS A 199 14.83 16.19 -4.06
N THR A 200 15.76 16.58 -4.93
CA THR A 200 15.87 16.23 -6.35
C THR A 200 16.42 14.81 -6.59
N ASN A 201 16.04 13.83 -5.76
CA ASN A 201 16.56 12.47 -5.88
C ASN A 201 15.77 11.67 -6.93
N ILE A 202 16.52 11.22 -7.93
CA ILE A 202 16.10 10.69 -9.25
C ILE A 202 15.56 9.24 -9.17
N HIS A 203 15.34 8.70 -7.98
CA HIS A 203 14.91 7.31 -7.78
C HIS A 203 13.48 7.25 -7.23
N GLU A 204 12.55 7.09 -8.17
CA GLU A 204 11.13 6.91 -7.92
C GLU A 204 10.80 5.42 -7.92
N LEU A 205 10.05 4.98 -6.92
CA LEU A 205 9.44 3.66 -6.89
C LEU A 205 7.95 3.82 -7.21
N ARG A 206 7.52 3.24 -8.33
CA ARG A 206 6.10 3.13 -8.66
C ARG A 206 5.56 1.80 -8.14
N VAL A 207 4.70 1.84 -7.14
CA VAL A 207 4.01 0.66 -6.60
C VAL A 207 2.52 0.88 -6.78
N THR A 208 1.83 -0.07 -7.43
CA THR A 208 0.36 -0.08 -7.56
C THR A 208 -0.20 1.29 -8.00
N ASN A 209 0.35 1.82 -9.10
CA ASN A 209 0.02 3.14 -9.67
C ASN A 209 0.27 4.38 -8.79
N THR A 210 0.94 4.22 -7.64
CA THR A 210 1.38 5.35 -6.82
C THR A 210 2.87 5.60 -7.02
N SER A 211 3.20 6.83 -7.39
CA SER A 211 4.57 7.35 -7.44
C SER A 211 5.05 7.70 -6.03
N ILE A 212 6.11 7.05 -5.55
CA ILE A 212 6.72 7.34 -4.24
C ILE A 212 8.22 7.54 -4.41
N GLN A 213 8.69 8.74 -4.13
CA GLN A 213 10.13 9.03 -4.09
C GLN A 213 10.81 8.26 -2.96
N PHE A 214 11.97 7.66 -3.25
CA PHE A 214 12.75 6.95 -2.24
C PHE A 214 13.50 7.95 -1.33
N ASN A 215 12.81 8.44 -0.30
CA ASN A 215 13.38 9.37 0.67
C ASN A 215 12.92 9.03 2.11
N LEU A 216 13.65 9.55 3.11
CA LEU A 216 13.38 9.30 4.53
C LEU A 216 11.99 9.81 4.96
N SER A 217 11.53 10.91 4.36
CA SER A 217 10.21 11.48 4.63
C SER A 217 9.09 10.53 4.19
N ASN A 218 9.19 9.92 3.02
CA ASN A 218 8.23 8.94 2.53
C ASN A 218 8.30 7.62 3.29
N LEU A 219 9.49 7.18 3.72
CA LEU A 219 9.60 6.03 4.63
C LEU A 219 8.91 6.31 5.98
N TYR A 220 9.09 7.53 6.51
CA TYR A 220 8.37 7.99 7.69
C TYR A 220 6.86 8.00 7.45
N ARG A 221 6.38 8.54 6.32
CA ARG A 221 4.95 8.54 5.96
C ARG A 221 4.40 7.12 5.81
N LEU A 222 5.10 6.20 5.17
CA LEU A 222 4.69 4.79 5.06
C LEU A 222 4.57 4.14 6.44
N SER A 223 5.52 4.41 7.35
CA SER A 223 5.40 3.98 8.75
C SER A 223 4.16 4.56 9.41
N LYS A 224 3.87 5.85 9.18
CA LYS A 224 2.70 6.54 9.77
C LYS A 224 1.36 6.16 9.15
N ALA A 225 1.35 5.63 7.93
CA ALA A 225 0.18 5.02 7.31
C ALA A 225 -0.29 3.78 8.09
N LEU A 226 0.65 2.97 8.62
CA LEU A 226 0.35 1.76 9.40
C LEU A 226 0.29 2.00 10.91
N PHE A 227 1.03 2.98 11.42
CA PHE A 227 1.11 3.28 12.85
C PHE A 227 0.78 4.75 13.09
N PRO A 228 -0.39 5.06 13.67
CA PRO A 228 -0.90 6.42 13.74
C PRO A 228 0.10 7.35 14.44
N PRO A 229 0.45 8.50 13.83
CA PRO A 229 1.33 9.47 14.46
C PRO A 229 0.61 10.22 15.58
N GLU A 230 1.30 11.12 16.28
CA GLU A 230 0.69 11.92 17.34
C GLU A 230 -0.34 12.92 16.80
N PRO A 231 -1.32 13.39 17.62
CA PRO A 231 -2.33 14.36 17.18
C PRO A 231 -1.76 15.62 16.52
N GLN A 232 -0.65 16.14 17.03
CA GLN A 232 0.01 17.31 16.44
C GLN A 232 0.50 17.04 15.02
N VAL A 233 1.06 15.85 14.77
CA VAL A 233 1.50 15.46 13.43
C VAL A 233 0.31 15.24 12.50
N LEU A 234 -0.81 14.67 12.99
CA LEU A 234 -2.04 14.55 12.20
C LEU A 234 -2.58 15.92 11.79
N LYS A 235 -2.56 16.88 12.73
CA LYS A 235 -2.93 18.27 12.50
C LYS A 235 -2.04 18.94 11.45
N ASP A 236 -0.73 18.73 11.53
CA ASP A 236 0.21 19.28 10.55
C ASP A 236 0.06 18.62 9.17
N MET A 237 -0.21 17.32 9.11
CA MET A 237 -0.52 16.61 7.86
C MET A 237 -1.83 17.09 7.20
N CYS A 238 -2.87 17.34 8.00
CA CYS A 238 -4.12 17.93 7.52
C CYS A 238 -3.88 19.30 6.87
N LYS A 239 -3.11 20.16 7.54
CA LYS A 239 -2.73 21.46 6.98
C LYS A 239 -1.90 21.32 5.71
N GLN A 240 -0.96 20.38 5.70
CA GLN A 240 -0.11 20.17 4.54
C GLN A 240 -0.97 19.81 3.32
N GLY A 241 -1.94 18.91 3.49
CA GLY A 241 -2.91 18.58 2.42
C GLY A 241 -3.68 19.79 1.91
N TYR A 242 -4.16 20.65 2.83
CA TYR A 242 -4.81 21.89 2.45
C TYR A 242 -3.88 22.81 1.63
N LYS A 243 -2.65 23.02 2.09
CA LYS A 243 -1.67 23.88 1.42
C LYS A 243 -1.24 23.34 0.05
N ASP A 244 -1.02 22.03 -0.07
CA ASP A 244 -0.64 21.41 -1.33
C ASP A 244 -1.78 21.54 -2.36
N ALA A 245 -3.03 21.38 -1.94
CA ALA A 245 -4.20 21.59 -2.78
C ALA A 245 -4.33 23.06 -3.20
N LEU A 246 -4.17 24.00 -2.27
CA LEU A 246 -4.21 25.43 -2.56
C LEU A 246 -3.13 25.83 -3.55
N HIS A 247 -1.93 25.31 -3.38
CA HIS A 247 -0.84 25.52 -4.32
C HIS A 247 -1.16 24.94 -5.71
N PHE A 248 -1.76 23.74 -5.78
CA PHE A 248 -2.22 23.16 -7.05
C PHE A 248 -3.25 24.06 -7.74
N LEU A 249 -4.22 24.60 -6.99
CA LEU A 249 -5.21 25.53 -7.53
C LEU A 249 -4.57 26.83 -8.05
N LYS A 250 -3.67 27.45 -7.27
CA LYS A 250 -2.88 28.64 -7.67
C LYS A 250 -2.13 28.38 -8.97
N LYS A 251 -1.35 27.29 -9.02
CA LYS A 251 -0.49 26.94 -10.17
C LYS A 251 -1.29 26.75 -11.46
N ASN A 252 -2.54 26.31 -11.36
CA ASN A 252 -3.41 26.04 -12.51
C ASN A 252 -4.43 27.15 -12.78
N GLY A 253 -4.44 28.24 -12.00
CA GLY A 253 -5.41 29.34 -12.14
C GLY A 253 -6.85 28.88 -11.95
N LEU A 254 -7.12 28.06 -10.94
CA LEU A 254 -8.41 27.43 -10.66
C LEU A 254 -9.12 27.99 -9.42
N LEU A 255 -8.59 29.04 -8.79
CA LEU A 255 -9.19 29.63 -7.60
C LEU A 255 -10.45 30.39 -7.99
N ASN A 256 -11.56 30.21 -7.27
CA ASN A 256 -12.77 31.05 -7.35
C ASN A 256 -13.31 31.35 -8.76
N ARG A 257 -13.04 30.52 -9.77
CA ARG A 257 -13.62 30.73 -11.11
C ARG A 257 -15.14 30.76 -11.01
N PRO A 258 -15.83 31.79 -11.56
CA PRO A 258 -17.28 31.79 -11.63
C PRO A 258 -17.74 30.52 -12.36
N GLN A 259 -18.74 29.83 -11.81
CA GLN A 259 -19.33 28.64 -12.43
C GLN A 259 -19.55 28.91 -13.92
N PRO A 260 -19.15 28.03 -14.84
CA PRO A 260 -19.45 28.21 -16.25
C PRO A 260 -20.98 28.16 -16.38
N ARG A 261 -21.61 29.34 -16.48
CA ARG A 261 -23.00 29.47 -16.87
C ARG A 261 -23.08 28.91 -18.28
N TYR A 262 -23.76 27.77 -18.43
CA TYR A 262 -24.13 27.25 -19.75
C TYR A 262 -24.68 28.40 -20.60
N LEU A 263 -24.06 28.59 -21.77
CA LEU A 263 -24.26 29.71 -22.70
C LEU A 263 -25.70 30.23 -22.74
N ALA A 264 -25.92 31.45 -22.27
CA ALA A 264 -26.90 32.34 -22.85
C ALA A 264 -26.13 33.30 -23.77
N LEU A 265 -26.34 33.14 -25.08
CA LEU A 265 -25.81 34.01 -26.12
C LEU A 265 -26.21 35.47 -25.86
N ALA A 266 -25.26 36.28 -25.38
CA ALA A 266 -25.29 37.73 -25.48
C ALA A 266 -24.05 38.17 -26.27
N PRO A 267 -24.13 39.24 -27.08
CA PRO A 267 -23.07 39.60 -28.01
C PRO A 267 -21.85 40.16 -27.27
N PRO A 268 -20.64 40.08 -27.87
CA PRO A 268 -19.40 40.50 -27.22
C PRO A 268 -19.31 42.03 -27.25
N ASP A 269 -19.21 42.64 -26.06
CA ASP A 269 -18.66 43.98 -25.92
C ASP A 269 -17.14 43.82 -25.82
N GLU A 270 -16.44 44.18 -26.90
CA GLU A 270 -14.97 44.24 -26.97
C GLU A 270 -14.50 45.50 -26.23
N GLU A 271 -14.15 45.40 -24.94
CA GLU A 271 -13.22 46.32 -24.28
C GLU A 271 -12.83 45.75 -22.88
N ASP A 272 -11.51 45.59 -22.64
CA ASP A 272 -10.85 45.31 -21.35
C ASP A 272 -10.83 43.88 -20.74
N GLU A 273 -10.75 42.80 -21.54
CA GLU A 273 -10.53 41.44 -20.98
C GLU A 273 -9.14 41.26 -20.33
N GLU A 274 -8.05 41.79 -20.91
CA GLU A 274 -6.69 41.55 -20.38
C GLU A 274 -6.37 42.28 -19.06
N SER A 275 -7.02 43.41 -18.79
CA SER A 275 -6.85 44.17 -17.53
C SER A 275 -7.70 43.57 -16.41
N SER A 276 -8.93 43.15 -16.73
CA SER A 276 -9.84 42.42 -15.86
C SER A 276 -9.26 41.08 -15.38
N GLU A 277 -8.69 40.28 -16.28
CA GLU A 277 -8.11 38.97 -15.90
C GLU A 277 -6.91 39.10 -14.97
N ARG A 278 -6.07 40.13 -15.14
CA ARG A 278 -4.89 40.37 -14.28
C ARG A 278 -5.28 40.86 -12.88
N GLU A 279 -6.32 41.68 -12.78
CA GLU A 279 -6.87 42.12 -11.50
C GLU A 279 -7.55 40.96 -10.76
N GLU A 280 -8.35 40.13 -11.45
CA GLU A 280 -8.96 38.92 -10.87
C GLU A 280 -7.89 37.93 -10.38
N GLN A 281 -6.85 37.70 -11.18
CA GLN A 281 -5.76 36.80 -10.80
C GLN A 281 -4.93 37.32 -9.63
N ALA A 282 -4.74 38.65 -9.51
CA ALA A 282 -4.08 39.26 -8.35
C ALA A 282 -4.92 39.13 -7.06
N VAL A 283 -6.24 39.27 -7.17
CA VAL A 283 -7.18 39.07 -6.05
C VAL A 283 -7.21 37.60 -5.62
N GLU A 284 -7.24 36.66 -6.57
CA GLU A 284 -7.13 35.21 -6.29
C GLU A 284 -5.84 34.87 -5.53
N ILE A 285 -4.71 35.43 -5.96
CA ILE A 285 -3.41 35.23 -5.30
C ILE A 285 -3.45 35.77 -3.86
N ALA A 286 -4.00 36.97 -3.65
CA ALA A 286 -4.11 37.58 -2.32
C ALA A 286 -5.01 36.76 -1.37
N ILE A 287 -6.19 36.33 -1.83
CA ILE A 287 -7.10 35.46 -1.05
C ILE A 287 -6.41 34.16 -0.66
N ALA A 288 -5.66 33.58 -1.60
CA ALA A 288 -5.00 32.31 -1.37
C ALA A 288 -3.68 32.47 -0.57
N GLU A 289 -3.09 33.65 -0.48
CA GLU A 289 -2.02 33.95 0.49
C GLU A 289 -2.56 34.12 1.90
N GLU A 290 -3.72 34.77 2.05
CA GLU A 290 -4.42 34.90 3.34
C GLU A 290 -4.89 33.54 3.86
N ALA A 291 -5.49 32.72 3.00
CA ALA A 291 -5.93 31.36 3.35
C ALA A 291 -4.77 30.44 3.77
N GLU A 292 -3.56 30.65 3.23
CA GLU A 292 -2.36 29.89 3.60
C GLU A 292 -1.83 30.25 4.99
N GLN A 293 -2.07 31.49 5.45
CA GLN A 293 -1.74 31.96 6.79
C GLN A 293 -2.80 31.50 7.82
N HIS A 294 -4.08 31.47 7.43
CA HIS A 294 -5.23 31.19 8.30
C HIS A 294 -5.91 29.84 8.05
N VAL A 295 -5.19 28.82 7.57
CA VAL A 295 -5.73 27.47 7.22
C VAL A 295 -6.72 26.89 8.26
N PHE A 296 -6.55 27.17 9.55
CA PHE A 296 -7.48 26.68 10.58
C PHE A 296 -8.88 27.27 10.52
N GLU A 297 -9.00 28.54 10.13
CA GLU A 297 -10.29 29.22 10.03
C GLU A 297 -11.10 28.68 8.84
N HIS A 298 -10.38 28.16 7.84
CA HIS A 298 -10.90 27.58 6.60
C HIS A 298 -11.27 26.09 6.73
N LEU A 299 -10.58 25.32 7.60
CA LEU A 299 -10.95 23.92 7.84
C LEU A 299 -12.36 23.80 8.45
N PRO A 300 -13.15 22.78 8.07
CA PRO A 300 -14.48 22.54 8.64
C PRO A 300 -14.47 22.58 10.18
N GLN A 301 -15.41 23.33 10.77
CA GLN A 301 -15.42 23.61 12.22
C GLN A 301 -15.29 22.33 13.07
N ARG A 302 -16.03 21.29 12.70
CA ARG A 302 -16.00 20.00 13.40
C ARG A 302 -14.63 19.33 13.37
N LEU A 303 -13.95 19.37 12.22
CA LEU A 303 -12.59 18.85 12.06
C LEU A 303 -11.59 19.67 12.87
N ASN A 304 -11.66 21.00 12.80
CA ASN A 304 -10.78 21.86 13.58
C ASN A 304 -10.95 21.59 15.09
N GLN A 305 -12.20 21.51 15.56
CA GLN A 305 -12.50 21.15 16.94
C GLN A 305 -11.90 19.79 17.32
N ALA A 306 -12.10 18.75 16.51
CA ALA A 306 -11.56 17.42 16.77
C ALA A 306 -10.01 17.41 16.81
N LEU A 307 -9.36 18.17 15.92
CA LEU A 307 -7.89 18.32 15.92
C LEU A 307 -7.40 19.06 17.17
N LEU A 308 -8.08 20.13 17.59
CA LEU A 308 -7.73 20.89 18.78
C LEU A 308 -7.93 20.04 20.04
N GLU A 309 -9.08 19.37 20.17
CA GLU A 309 -9.37 18.46 21.28
C GLU A 309 -8.34 17.33 21.38
N ALA A 310 -7.97 16.72 20.26
CA ALA A 310 -6.95 15.67 20.25
C ALA A 310 -5.55 16.22 20.63
N CYS A 311 -5.24 17.47 20.28
CA CYS A 311 -4.00 18.13 20.70
C CYS A 311 -4.01 18.56 22.18
N THR A 312 -5.17 18.94 22.74
CA THR A 312 -5.27 19.35 24.16
C THR A 312 -5.37 18.16 25.10
N GLU A 313 -5.93 17.04 24.68
CA GLU A 313 -6.01 15.79 25.45
C GLU A 313 -4.62 15.27 25.87
N LYS A 314 -3.57 15.61 25.09
CA LYS A 314 -2.17 15.38 25.44
C LYS A 314 -1.71 16.08 26.73
N ARG A 315 -2.47 17.04 27.28
CA ARG A 315 -2.22 17.65 28.60
C ARG A 315 -2.89 16.92 29.77
N SER A 316 -3.55 15.78 29.53
CA SER A 316 -4.14 14.99 30.61
C SER A 316 -3.05 14.36 31.49
N VAL A 317 -3.17 14.60 32.80
CA VAL A 317 -2.24 14.13 33.85
C VAL A 317 -2.00 12.61 33.78
N TYR A 318 -3.00 11.84 33.35
CA TYR A 318 -2.92 10.38 33.22
C TYR A 318 -1.87 9.92 32.20
N LEU A 319 -1.80 10.57 31.03
CA LEU A 319 -0.80 10.25 30.01
C LEU A 319 0.61 10.70 30.41
N SER A 320 0.72 11.82 31.12
CA SER A 320 1.99 12.28 31.68
C SER A 320 2.55 11.30 32.73
N ILE A 321 1.68 10.70 33.54
CA ILE A 321 2.06 9.64 34.51
C ILE A 321 2.40 8.34 33.77
N SER A 322 1.61 7.93 32.76
CA SER A 322 1.88 6.70 32.01
C SER A 322 3.18 6.75 31.20
N ASN A 323 3.63 7.96 30.82
CA ASN A 323 4.88 8.16 30.09
C ASN A 323 6.13 8.17 30.98
N LEU A 324 5.98 8.15 32.32
CA LEU A 324 7.11 8.00 33.22
C LEU A 324 7.79 6.65 33.03
N LEU A 325 9.13 6.64 32.95
CA LEU A 325 9.93 5.43 32.75
C LEU A 325 9.56 4.26 33.68
N PRO A 326 9.34 4.47 35.00
CA PRO A 326 8.92 3.39 35.89
C PRO A 326 7.56 2.78 35.52
N VAL A 327 6.62 3.62 35.09
CA VAL A 327 5.26 3.17 34.70
C VAL A 327 5.29 2.45 33.37
N ARG A 328 6.11 2.91 32.40
CA ARG A 328 6.31 2.19 31.13
C ARG A 328 7.00 0.85 31.32
N LEU A 329 8.01 0.79 32.20
CA LEU A 329 8.70 -0.46 32.52
C LEU A 329 7.75 -1.44 33.22
N ALA A 330 7.00 -0.98 34.22
CA ALA A 330 6.00 -1.80 34.89
C ALA A 330 4.91 -2.28 33.91
N SER A 331 4.40 -1.40 33.05
CA SER A 331 3.43 -1.77 32.01
C SER A 331 4.00 -2.83 31.07
N ALA A 332 5.25 -2.65 30.62
CA ALA A 332 5.93 -3.60 29.74
C ALA A 332 6.15 -4.97 30.40
N LEU A 333 6.52 -5.00 31.68
CA LEU A 333 6.68 -6.22 32.47
C LEU A 333 5.35 -6.94 32.72
N MET A 334 4.24 -6.23 32.72
CA MET A 334 2.89 -6.81 32.87
C MET A 334 2.32 -7.36 31.56
N ILE A 335 2.84 -6.97 30.39
CA ILE A 335 2.37 -7.43 29.07
C ILE A 335 2.26 -8.96 28.97
N PRO A 336 3.25 -9.77 29.38
CA PRO A 336 3.15 -11.22 29.29
C PRO A 336 1.97 -11.82 30.07
N TYR A 337 1.44 -11.10 31.06
CA TYR A 337 0.33 -11.53 31.92
C TYR A 337 -1.01 -10.94 31.49
N THR A 338 -1.06 -9.65 31.14
CA THR A 338 -2.30 -8.97 30.73
C THR A 338 -2.68 -9.31 29.29
N LEU A 339 -1.69 -9.42 28.39
CA LEU A 339 -1.94 -9.64 26.97
C LEU A 339 -2.64 -10.97 26.69
N PRO A 340 -2.29 -12.13 27.27
CA PRO A 340 -3.03 -13.37 27.04
C PRO A 340 -4.49 -13.29 27.49
N LEU A 341 -4.75 -12.64 28.63
CA LEU A 341 -6.11 -12.45 29.14
C LEU A 341 -6.94 -11.52 28.24
N GLU A 342 -6.39 -10.36 27.89
CA GLU A 342 -7.05 -9.42 26.97
C GLU A 342 -7.24 -10.01 25.57
N SER A 343 -6.28 -10.82 25.11
CA SER A 343 -6.39 -11.57 23.85
C SER A 343 -7.52 -12.60 23.93
N ALA A 344 -7.62 -13.36 25.02
CA ALA A 344 -8.67 -14.35 25.19
C ALA A 344 -10.05 -13.69 25.22
N VAL A 345 -10.22 -12.60 25.97
CA VAL A 345 -11.48 -11.83 26.02
C VAL A 345 -11.81 -11.22 24.66
N SER A 346 -10.85 -10.59 23.99
CA SER A 346 -11.09 -10.05 22.64
C SER A 346 -11.45 -11.14 21.64
N PHE A 347 -10.76 -12.28 21.71
CA PHE A 347 -11.03 -13.43 20.86
C PHE A 347 -12.43 -13.99 21.10
N THR A 348 -12.89 -14.11 22.34
CA THR A 348 -14.25 -14.59 22.62
C THR A 348 -15.30 -13.62 22.08
N PHE A 349 -15.13 -12.31 22.25
CA PHE A 349 -16.04 -11.33 21.65
C PHE A 349 -16.04 -11.39 20.11
N ARG A 350 -14.86 -11.46 19.48
CA ARG A 350 -14.74 -11.62 18.02
C ARG A 350 -15.37 -12.92 17.54
N LEU A 351 -15.21 -14.01 18.28
CA LEU A 351 -15.83 -15.29 17.97
C LEU A 351 -17.35 -15.18 18.05
N LEU A 352 -17.90 -14.54 19.09
CA LEU A 352 -19.33 -14.30 19.25
C LEU A 352 -19.89 -13.41 18.13
N GLU A 353 -19.18 -12.35 17.74
CA GLU A 353 -19.56 -11.49 16.61
C GLU A 353 -19.48 -12.23 15.27
N TRP A 354 -18.56 -13.19 15.13
CA TRP A 354 -18.36 -13.98 13.92
C TRP A 354 -19.36 -15.13 13.78
N LEU A 355 -19.98 -15.60 14.87
CA LEU A 355 -20.91 -16.74 14.87
C LEU A 355 -21.95 -16.74 13.72
N PRO A 356 -22.57 -15.60 13.34
CA PRO A 356 -23.52 -15.56 12.23
C PRO A 356 -22.89 -15.93 10.87
N ASP A 357 -21.64 -15.54 10.63
CA ASP A 357 -20.94 -15.69 9.34
C ASP A 357 -20.16 -17.02 9.24
N VAL A 358 -20.00 -17.74 10.36
CA VAL A 358 -19.23 -19.01 10.46
C VAL A 358 -19.56 -20.02 9.35
N PRO A 359 -20.83 -20.32 9.03
CA PRO A 359 -21.13 -21.37 8.04
C PRO A 359 -20.67 -21.01 6.62
N GLU A 360 -20.67 -19.73 6.26
CA GLU A 360 -20.18 -19.25 4.96
C GLU A 360 -18.66 -19.24 4.93
N ASP A 361 -18.04 -18.73 5.99
CA ASP A 361 -16.60 -18.60 6.10
C ASP A 361 -15.91 -19.96 6.15
N ILE A 362 -16.42 -20.93 6.92
CA ILE A 362 -15.86 -22.29 6.96
C ILE A 362 -15.94 -22.96 5.58
N ARG A 363 -17.05 -22.78 4.85
CA ARG A 363 -17.18 -23.31 3.48
C ARG A 363 -16.13 -22.70 2.56
N TRP A 364 -15.95 -21.38 2.64
CA TRP A 364 -14.93 -20.68 1.87
C TRP A 364 -13.51 -21.14 2.24
N ILE A 365 -13.16 -21.22 3.52
CA ILE A 365 -11.84 -21.70 4.00
C ILE A 365 -11.56 -23.11 3.49
N LYS A 366 -12.56 -24.00 3.53
CA LYS A 366 -12.45 -25.37 3.02
C LYS A 366 -12.12 -25.38 1.52
N ASP A 367 -12.84 -24.58 0.73
CA ASP A 367 -12.61 -24.47 -0.72
C ASP A 367 -11.21 -23.92 -1.04
N GLN A 368 -10.77 -22.87 -0.33
CA GLN A 368 -9.41 -22.33 -0.52
C GLN A 368 -8.32 -23.33 -0.12
N THR A 369 -8.50 -24.02 1.00
CA THR A 369 -7.56 -25.06 1.45
C THR A 369 -7.47 -26.19 0.42
N GLN A 370 -8.59 -26.59 -0.18
CA GLN A 370 -8.62 -27.58 -1.24
C GLN A 370 -7.87 -27.10 -2.49
N LYS A 371 -8.07 -25.85 -2.93
CA LYS A 371 -7.35 -25.26 -4.08
C LYS A 371 -5.85 -25.19 -3.85
N VAL A 372 -5.41 -24.71 -2.68
CA VAL A 372 -3.99 -24.65 -2.31
C VAL A 372 -3.40 -26.06 -2.25
N CYS A 373 -4.09 -27.02 -1.64
CA CYS A 373 -3.65 -28.41 -1.58
C CYS A 373 -3.50 -29.01 -2.99
N HIS A 374 -4.49 -28.81 -3.87
CA HIS A 374 -4.40 -29.26 -5.27
C HIS A 374 -3.23 -28.61 -6.02
N TYR A 375 -3.00 -27.31 -5.84
CA TYR A 375 -1.87 -26.61 -6.44
C TYR A 375 -0.53 -27.18 -5.96
N VAL A 376 -0.36 -27.35 -4.64
CA VAL A 376 0.84 -27.93 -4.04
C VAL A 376 1.07 -29.35 -4.53
N VAL A 377 0.04 -30.20 -4.52
CA VAL A 377 0.12 -31.58 -5.03
C VAL A 377 0.46 -31.60 -6.51
N ARG A 378 -0.15 -30.73 -7.34
CA ARG A 378 0.14 -30.64 -8.77
C ARG A 378 1.57 -30.16 -9.03
N LYS A 379 2.06 -29.16 -8.28
CA LYS A 379 3.42 -28.63 -8.37
C LYS A 379 4.45 -29.66 -7.91
N ALA A 380 4.16 -30.38 -6.82
CA ALA A 380 4.97 -31.48 -6.32
C ALA A 380 5.01 -32.64 -7.34
N LYS A 381 3.87 -33.03 -7.91
CA LYS A 381 3.79 -34.05 -8.96
C LYS A 381 4.55 -33.63 -10.23
N LYS A 382 4.48 -32.36 -10.63
CA LYS A 382 5.24 -31.85 -11.79
C LYS A 382 6.75 -31.86 -11.53
N LYS A 383 7.19 -31.40 -10.34
CA LYS A 383 8.60 -31.36 -9.94
C LYS A 383 9.18 -32.77 -9.75
N LEU A 384 8.42 -33.67 -9.12
CA LEU A 384 8.82 -35.06 -8.95
C LEU A 384 8.78 -35.81 -10.29
N GLY A 385 7.78 -35.56 -11.14
CA GLY A 385 7.68 -36.11 -12.48
C GLY A 385 8.82 -35.68 -13.39
N SER A 386 9.25 -34.42 -13.36
CA SER A 386 10.43 -33.97 -14.10
C SER A 386 11.72 -34.59 -13.58
N HIS A 387 11.86 -34.76 -12.26
CA HIS A 387 13.03 -35.45 -11.69
C HIS A 387 13.07 -36.95 -12.03
N ILE A 388 11.93 -37.63 -11.99
CA ILE A 388 11.83 -39.06 -12.35
C ILE A 388 12.04 -39.25 -13.86
N SER A 389 11.45 -38.40 -14.70
CA SER A 389 11.62 -38.46 -16.15
C SER A 389 13.05 -38.15 -16.57
N ALA A 390 13.71 -37.14 -15.97
CA ALA A 390 15.12 -36.86 -16.22
C ALA A 390 16.01 -38.01 -15.76
N ARG A 391 15.75 -38.58 -14.57
CA ARG A 391 16.52 -39.70 -14.03
C ARG A 391 16.33 -41.00 -14.84
N LEU A 392 15.13 -41.24 -15.38
CA LEU A 392 14.86 -42.34 -16.29
C LEU A 392 15.51 -42.11 -17.66
N TYR A 393 15.49 -40.89 -18.19
CA TYR A 393 16.12 -40.56 -19.46
C TYR A 393 17.65 -40.77 -19.40
N TYR A 394 18.30 -40.28 -18.33
CA TYR A 394 19.71 -40.56 -18.06
C TYR A 394 19.99 -42.07 -17.90
N HIS A 395 19.10 -42.83 -17.24
CA HIS A 395 19.27 -44.29 -17.09
C HIS A 395 19.03 -45.07 -18.39
N LEU A 396 18.20 -44.55 -19.30
CA LEU A 396 17.91 -45.16 -20.60
C LEU A 396 19.02 -44.86 -21.63
N GLU A 397 19.61 -43.66 -21.62
CA GLU A 397 20.77 -43.35 -22.45
C GLU A 397 22.00 -44.15 -22.03
N LEU A 398 22.22 -44.35 -20.72
CA LEU A 398 23.28 -45.22 -20.19
C LEU A 398 23.07 -46.72 -20.49
N ARG A 399 21.84 -47.15 -20.80
CA ARG A 399 21.55 -48.54 -21.21
C ARG A 399 21.68 -48.80 -22.70
N ARG A 400 21.91 -47.77 -23.52
CA ARG A 400 22.11 -47.94 -24.97
C ARG A 400 23.53 -48.34 -25.37
N SER A 401 24.45 -48.40 -24.40
CA SER A 401 25.78 -48.96 -24.55
C SER A 401 25.93 -50.18 -23.65
N GLN A 402 26.09 -51.36 -24.30
CA GLN A 402 26.36 -52.70 -23.77
C GLN A 402 25.16 -53.66 -23.74
N SER A 403 25.08 -54.44 -24.82
CA SER A 403 24.39 -55.71 -24.95
C SER A 403 24.99 -56.80 -24.05
N LEU A 404 24.15 -57.48 -23.27
CA LEU A 404 24.13 -58.95 -23.02
C LEU A 404 22.88 -59.30 -22.18
N PRO A 405 22.27 -60.50 -22.34
CA PRO A 405 20.90 -60.76 -21.92
C PRO A 405 20.82 -61.27 -20.47
N VAL A 406 19.81 -60.82 -19.72
CA VAL A 406 19.43 -61.38 -18.41
C VAL A 406 17.89 -61.46 -18.37
N PRO A 407 17.28 -62.53 -17.81
CA PRO A 407 15.90 -62.91 -18.10
C PRO A 407 14.85 -61.92 -17.60
N LEU A 408 13.80 -61.76 -18.40
CA LEU A 408 12.54 -61.09 -18.08
C LEU A 408 11.82 -61.81 -16.93
N VAL A 409 11.70 -61.13 -15.78
CA VAL A 409 10.55 -61.30 -14.88
C VAL A 409 10.05 -59.90 -14.51
N PHE A 410 9.07 -59.41 -15.27
CA PHE A 410 8.30 -58.23 -14.91
C PHE A 410 7.24 -58.61 -13.89
N GLY A 411 7.47 -58.27 -12.61
CA GLY A 411 6.42 -58.17 -11.60
C GLY A 411 6.03 -56.70 -11.41
N TYR A 412 4.85 -56.31 -11.90
CA TYR A 412 4.26 -55.00 -11.67
C TYR A 412 3.84 -54.83 -10.19
N SER A 413 4.76 -54.57 -9.26
CA SER A 413 4.41 -54.10 -7.89
C SER A 413 5.59 -53.60 -7.03
N GLU A 414 6.44 -52.68 -7.49
CA GLU A 414 7.43 -52.05 -6.58
C GLU A 414 7.59 -50.55 -6.85
N SER A 415 6.75 -49.72 -6.21
CA SER A 415 6.99 -48.28 -6.07
C SER A 415 6.86 -47.77 -4.63
N LEU A 416 7.10 -48.64 -3.64
CA LEU A 416 7.23 -48.24 -2.24
C LEU A 416 8.48 -48.89 -1.62
N PRO A 417 9.35 -48.11 -0.94
CA PRO A 417 10.51 -48.63 -0.23
C PRO A 417 10.13 -49.77 0.73
N ARG A 418 10.96 -50.83 0.78
CA ARG A 418 10.70 -52.04 1.58
C ARG A 418 10.47 -51.77 3.08
N TRP A 419 11.01 -50.68 3.63
CA TRP A 419 10.84 -50.32 5.05
C TRP A 419 9.43 -49.82 5.40
N ILE A 420 8.63 -49.35 4.42
CA ILE A 420 7.22 -48.99 4.64
C ILE A 420 6.36 -50.25 4.82
N ARG A 421 6.77 -51.38 4.23
CA ARG A 421 6.05 -52.65 4.30
C ARG A 421 6.32 -53.47 5.57
N SER A 422 7.33 -53.12 6.37
CA SER A 422 7.75 -53.89 7.55
C SER A 422 7.46 -53.19 8.89
N SER A 423 6.63 -52.15 8.89
CA SER A 423 6.34 -51.36 10.10
C SER A 423 5.07 -51.87 10.77
N ALA A 424 5.15 -52.37 12.00
CA ALA A 424 4.00 -52.93 12.72
C ALA A 424 3.16 -51.87 13.45
N SER A 425 3.60 -50.60 13.52
CA SER A 425 2.83 -49.50 14.12
C SER A 425 3.17 -48.12 13.53
N LEU A 426 2.25 -47.17 13.67
CA LEU A 426 2.37 -45.78 13.18
C LEU A 426 3.52 -45.00 13.84
N MET A 427 3.79 -45.28 15.11
CA MET A 427 4.92 -44.70 15.85
C MET A 427 6.27 -45.15 15.27
N ASP A 428 6.38 -46.42 14.88
CA ASP A 428 7.60 -46.98 14.30
C ASP A 428 7.88 -46.39 12.90
N MET A 429 6.83 -46.00 12.16
CA MET A 429 6.95 -45.25 10.90
C MET A 429 7.43 -43.82 11.11
N MET A 430 6.93 -43.13 12.14
CA MET A 430 7.33 -41.75 12.45
C MET A 430 8.78 -41.69 12.92
N GLN A 431 9.21 -42.64 13.75
CA GLN A 431 10.60 -42.74 14.23
C GLN A 431 11.58 -42.97 13.06
N LYS A 432 11.27 -43.91 12.17
CA LYS A 432 12.09 -44.20 10.99
C LYS A 432 12.10 -43.04 9.98
N TRP A 433 11.02 -42.26 9.92
CA TRP A 433 10.95 -41.04 9.12
C TRP A 433 11.84 -39.93 9.69
N GLU A 434 11.84 -39.73 11.01
CA GLU A 434 12.74 -38.78 11.67
C GLU A 434 14.22 -39.17 11.49
N ASP A 435 14.55 -40.46 11.61
CA ASP A 435 15.92 -40.95 11.38
C ASP A 435 16.34 -40.82 9.90
N TYR A 436 15.39 -40.97 8.97
CA TYR A 436 15.62 -40.71 7.55
C TYR A 436 15.84 -39.22 7.25
N GLN A 437 15.09 -38.33 7.90
CA GLN A 437 15.32 -36.88 7.81
C GLN A 437 16.69 -36.49 8.38
N ARG A 438 17.12 -37.08 9.50
CA ARG A 438 18.44 -36.84 10.10
C ARG A 438 19.60 -37.24 9.17
N HIS A 439 19.43 -38.29 8.36
CA HIS A 439 20.43 -38.69 7.36
C HIS A 439 20.47 -37.80 6.10
N LEU A 440 19.41 -37.03 5.83
CA LEU A 440 19.35 -36.07 4.71
C LEU A 440 19.86 -34.67 5.08
N MET A 441 19.87 -34.32 6.37
CA MET A 441 20.27 -33.00 6.87
C MET A 441 21.75 -32.61 6.71
N PRO A 442 22.75 -33.51 6.57
CA PRO A 442 24.13 -33.09 6.30
C PRO A 442 24.34 -32.53 4.88
N GLY A 443 23.40 -32.73 3.95
CA GLY A 443 23.53 -32.32 2.55
C GLY A 443 22.83 -31.00 2.18
N LEU A 444 22.17 -30.32 3.12
CA LEU A 444 21.36 -29.12 2.82
C LEU A 444 21.99 -27.79 3.29
N PHE A 445 23.13 -27.83 3.98
CA PHE A 445 23.93 -26.66 4.35
C PHE A 445 25.35 -26.75 3.80
N CYS A 446 25.49 -26.69 2.48
CA CYS A 446 26.72 -26.25 1.83
C CYS A 446 26.36 -25.10 0.89
N ILE A 447 26.46 -23.87 1.41
CA ILE A 447 26.51 -22.66 0.60
C ILE A 447 27.83 -22.72 -0.16
N ASN A 448 27.77 -22.83 -1.48
CA ASN A 448 28.94 -22.72 -2.33
C ASN A 448 29.35 -21.24 -2.37
N VAL A 449 30.32 -20.86 -1.53
CA VAL A 449 31.01 -19.56 -1.64
C VAL A 449 32.20 -19.80 -2.56
N ASP A 450 31.98 -19.67 -3.87
CA ASP A 450 33.06 -19.67 -4.84
C ASP A 450 33.59 -18.24 -4.96
N MET A 451 34.53 -17.89 -4.08
CA MET A 451 35.33 -16.67 -4.19
C MET A 451 36.78 -17.03 -3.89
N GLN A 452 37.51 -17.53 -4.89
CA GLN A 452 38.95 -17.29 -5.08
C GLN A 452 39.47 -18.08 -6.29
N ALA A 453 39.43 -17.44 -7.45
CA ALA A 453 40.38 -17.77 -8.50
C ALA A 453 41.76 -17.22 -8.09
N THR A 454 42.78 -18.04 -8.33
CA THR A 454 44.21 -17.68 -8.45
C THR A 454 44.91 -17.16 -7.20
N LEU A 455 45.34 -18.07 -6.32
CA LEU A 455 46.60 -17.92 -5.60
C LEU A 455 47.24 -19.30 -5.42
N TYR A 456 48.48 -19.41 -5.91
CA TYR A 456 49.46 -20.50 -5.76
C TYR A 456 49.40 -21.69 -6.73
N HIS A 457 50.09 -21.50 -7.87
CA HIS A 457 51.03 -22.53 -8.33
C HIS A 457 52.46 -21.95 -8.38
N HIS A 458 53.27 -22.45 -7.44
CA HIS A 458 54.72 -22.67 -7.41
C HIS A 458 55.73 -21.66 -7.98
N GLN A 459 56.57 -21.15 -7.07
CA GLN A 459 57.95 -20.76 -7.31
C GLN A 459 58.88 -21.99 -7.23
N GLN A 460 59.81 -22.12 -8.17
CA GLN A 460 61.25 -22.42 -7.94
C GLN A 460 62.07 -22.20 -9.25
N PRO A 461 63.42 -22.06 -9.22
CA PRO A 461 64.10 -20.82 -9.63
C PRO A 461 65.16 -20.94 -10.77
N GLN A 462 65.74 -19.77 -11.13
CA GLN A 462 67.00 -19.47 -11.87
C GLN A 462 67.01 -19.42 -13.42
N GLN A 463 67.25 -18.21 -13.97
CA GLN A 463 68.41 -17.80 -14.82
C GLN A 463 68.10 -16.47 -15.56
N SER A 464 68.84 -15.38 -15.26
CA SER A 464 69.67 -14.54 -16.17
C SER A 464 69.00 -14.15 -17.50
N GLU A 465 68.86 -12.89 -17.92
CA GLU A 465 69.91 -11.87 -18.08
C GLU A 465 69.25 -10.53 -18.47
N ILE A 466 69.80 -9.42 -18.00
CA ILE A 466 69.48 -8.06 -18.44
C ILE A 466 70.47 -7.70 -19.55
N SER A 467 69.96 -7.40 -20.74
CA SER A 467 70.71 -6.78 -21.84
C SER A 467 70.09 -5.41 -22.09
N ILE A 468 70.84 -4.36 -21.76
CA ILE A 468 70.57 -2.96 -22.10
C ILE A 468 71.49 -2.65 -23.28
N ASP A 469 70.92 -2.34 -24.43
CA ASP A 469 71.66 -1.80 -25.58
C ASP A 469 71.55 -0.26 -25.58
N PRO A 470 72.68 0.48 -25.61
CA PRO A 470 72.70 1.93 -25.47
C PRO A 470 72.85 2.58 -26.85
N ASN A 471 71.78 3.14 -27.42
CA ASN A 471 71.84 4.24 -28.39
C ASN A 471 70.45 4.64 -28.85
N SER A 472 69.88 5.68 -28.25
CA SER A 472 69.08 6.70 -28.96
C SER A 472 68.66 7.79 -28.01
N LEU A 473 69.56 8.72 -27.76
CA LEU A 473 69.26 10.04 -27.21
C LEU A 473 70.03 11.05 -28.06
N MET A 474 69.34 11.66 -29.02
CA MET A 474 69.65 13.04 -29.41
C MET A 474 68.37 13.86 -29.45
N MET A 475 68.44 14.94 -28.67
CA MET A 475 67.54 16.07 -28.63
C MET A 475 67.25 16.63 -30.03
N VAL A 476 66.08 17.25 -30.23
CA VAL A 476 65.97 18.68 -30.56
C VAL A 476 64.55 19.16 -30.25
N THR A 477 64.54 20.41 -29.80
CA THR A 477 63.50 21.32 -29.34
C THR A 477 62.52 21.83 -30.41
N LYS A 478 61.50 22.52 -29.89
CA LYS A 478 60.82 23.73 -30.40
C LYS A 478 59.41 23.60 -30.96
N ALA A 479 58.61 24.51 -30.42
CA ALA A 479 57.24 24.83 -30.72
C ALA A 479 57.11 25.77 -31.93
N GLU A 480 55.85 25.82 -32.39
CA GLU A 480 55.20 26.75 -33.34
C GLU A 480 55.52 26.58 -34.83
N VAL A 481 54.49 26.39 -35.67
CA VAL A 481 53.75 27.47 -36.35
C VAL A 481 52.61 26.91 -37.25
N SER A 482 51.43 27.55 -37.12
CA SER A 482 50.33 27.87 -38.07
C SER A 482 49.53 26.83 -38.89
N GLU A 483 48.20 27.06 -38.90
CA GLU A 483 47.26 27.21 -40.05
C GLU A 483 47.34 26.20 -41.22
N THR A 484 46.26 25.67 -41.80
CA THR A 484 44.81 25.97 -41.80
C THR A 484 44.09 24.72 -42.29
N SER A 485 43.08 24.27 -41.56
CA SER A 485 41.83 23.57 -41.94
C SER A 485 41.33 22.75 -40.77
#